data_AF-A0A0A1XHC4-F1
#
_entry.id   AF-A0A0A1XHC4-F1
#
_cell.length_a   1.000
_cell.length_b   1.000
_cell.length_c   1.000
_cell.angle_alpha   90.00
_cell.angle_beta   90.00
_cell.angle_gamma   90.00
#
_symmetry.space_group_name_H-M   'P 1'
#
loop_
_entity.id
_entity.type
_entity.pdbx_description
1 polymer ?
#
loop_
_entity_poly.entity_id
_entity_poly.type
_entity_poly.pdbx_seq_one_letter_code
_entity_poly.pdbx_strand_id
1 'polypeptide(L)'
;MAIVQVLQVILIAGLSVVAVFLAVLFVIQKAITNPFPVIKRRKEEKHFLDPIRIQNVDFPSVEDAPTVDLSVIVPAYNEEQRLPKMLEECMSFLEEKAKDGVFTYEVIVVSDGSSDGTVSLGLKYSKRHTVEKFRVLELLDNRGKGGAVRLGMLSARGRYLLFADADGATKFSDYDKLEKSMKSITKDWQSDGIVVGSRSHLEQDAIASRSLFRTLLMHGFHFLVWLFAVRSIRDTQCGFKLLTRSAAHTLFENLHVERWAFDVELLYIAERLKMPIAEVAVNWTEIEGSKLTPVWSWIQMGVDLFLIWFRYAIGAWQLNNQNKKHVS
;
A
#
# COMPACT_ATOMS: atom_id res chain seq x y z
N MET A 1 -51.45 29.60 -1.03
CA MET A 1 -51.02 29.00 0.26
C MET A 1 -51.07 27.47 0.25
N ALA A 2 -52.15 26.83 -0.21
CA ALA A 2 -52.29 25.36 -0.18
C ALA A 2 -51.21 24.57 -0.96
N ILE A 3 -50.83 25.00 -2.18
CA ILE A 3 -49.81 24.30 -2.99
C ILE A 3 -48.44 24.31 -2.29
N VAL A 4 -48.06 25.43 -1.67
CA VAL A 4 -46.78 25.56 -0.96
C VAL A 4 -46.74 24.63 0.26
N GLN A 5 -47.85 24.51 1.00
CA GLN A 5 -47.96 23.59 2.13
C GLN A 5 -47.89 22.12 1.70
N VAL A 6 -48.54 21.75 0.59
CA VAL A 6 -48.45 20.38 0.03
C VAL A 6 -47.02 20.06 -0.39
N LEU A 7 -46.33 20.97 -1.09
CA LEU A 7 -44.93 20.79 -1.47
C LEU A 7 -44.01 20.67 -0.25
N GLN A 8 -44.24 21.45 0.80
CA GLN A 8 -43.49 21.34 2.06
C GLN A 8 -43.69 19.99 2.73
N VAL A 9 -44.93 19.47 2.80
CA VAL A 9 -45.22 18.16 3.39
C VAL A 9 -44.56 17.04 2.59
N ILE A 10 -44.62 17.09 1.24
CA ILE A 10 -43.95 16.11 0.38
C ILE A 10 -42.43 16.15 0.59
N LEU A 11 -41.84 17.34 0.65
CA LEU A 11 -40.41 17.50 0.88
C LEU A 11 -39.99 16.94 2.25
N ILE A 12 -40.72 17.27 3.32
CA ILE A 12 -40.44 16.81 4.68
C ILE A 12 -40.61 15.28 4.77
N ALA A 13 -41.68 14.72 4.18
CA ALA A 13 -41.88 13.28 4.14
C ALA A 13 -40.77 12.58 3.36
N GLY A 14 -40.36 13.13 2.20
CA GLY A 14 -39.24 12.62 1.41
C GLY A 14 -37.93 12.64 2.19
N LEU A 15 -37.59 13.75 2.84
CA LEU A 15 -36.40 13.87 3.68
C LEU A 15 -36.44 12.90 4.87
N SER A 16 -37.61 12.67 5.46
CA SER A 16 -37.78 11.73 6.58
C SER A 16 -37.57 10.29 6.12
N VAL A 17 -38.11 9.90 4.97
CA VAL A 17 -37.88 8.56 4.38
C VAL A 17 -36.40 8.35 4.09
N VAL A 18 -35.73 9.34 3.50
CA VAL A 18 -34.28 9.28 3.24
C VAL A 18 -33.49 9.18 4.56
N ALA A 19 -33.86 9.94 5.59
CA ALA A 19 -33.19 9.89 6.88
C ALA A 19 -33.34 8.52 7.57
N VAL A 20 -34.54 7.93 7.55
CA VAL A 20 -34.79 6.59 8.08
C VAL A 20 -34.01 5.55 7.29
N PHE A 21 -34.00 5.64 5.96
CA PHE A 21 -33.22 4.74 5.10
C PHE A 21 -31.73 4.82 5.41
N LEU A 22 -31.16 6.02 5.55
CA LEU A 22 -29.75 6.22 5.91
C LEU A 22 -29.44 5.70 7.33
N ALA A 23 -30.35 5.88 8.28
CA ALA A 23 -30.19 5.35 9.63
C ALA A 23 -30.20 3.82 9.65
N VAL A 24 -31.11 3.19 8.90
CA VAL A 24 -31.15 1.73 8.73
C VAL A 24 -29.87 1.23 8.05
N LEU A 25 -29.43 1.90 6.98
CA LEU A 25 -28.18 1.56 6.29
C LEU A 25 -26.97 1.67 7.24
N PHE A 26 -26.91 2.71 8.07
CA PHE A 26 -25.88 2.89 9.09
C PHE A 26 -25.86 1.74 10.10
N VAL A 27 -27.03 1.36 10.64
CA VAL A 27 -27.15 0.26 11.60
C VAL A 27 -26.73 -1.07 10.96
N ILE A 28 -27.21 -1.35 9.75
CA ILE A 28 -26.84 -2.56 9.00
C ILE A 28 -25.32 -2.59 8.77
N GLN A 29 -24.74 -1.50 8.28
CA GLN A 29 -23.30 -1.44 8.00
C GLN A 29 -22.46 -1.67 9.26
N LYS A 30 -22.85 -1.10 10.41
CA LYS A 30 -22.19 -1.41 11.69
C LYS A 30 -22.36 -2.86 12.13
N ALA A 31 -23.54 -3.44 11.92
CA ALA A 31 -23.83 -4.80 12.36
C ALA A 31 -23.10 -5.87 11.53
N ILE A 32 -22.87 -5.62 10.23
CA ILE A 32 -22.24 -6.60 9.32
C ILE A 32 -20.74 -6.38 9.12
N THR A 33 -20.18 -5.26 9.58
CA THR A 33 -18.78 -4.92 9.37
C THR A 33 -17.95 -5.27 10.59
N ASN A 34 -16.84 -5.99 10.37
CA ASN A 34 -15.84 -6.19 11.41
C ASN A 34 -15.13 -4.86 11.70
N PRO A 35 -15.07 -4.40 12.97
CA PRO A 35 -14.45 -3.13 13.32
C PRO A 35 -12.95 -3.10 13.03
N PHE A 36 -12.28 -4.23 13.21
CA PHE A 36 -10.85 -4.40 12.96
C PHE A 36 -10.62 -5.30 11.74
N PRO A 37 -9.51 -5.10 11.00
CA PRO A 37 -9.21 -5.92 9.85
C PRO A 37 -8.92 -7.36 10.27
N VAL A 38 -9.34 -8.32 9.45
CA VAL A 38 -9.02 -9.73 9.65
C VAL A 38 -7.85 -10.08 8.75
N ILE A 39 -6.64 -10.14 9.32
CA ILE A 39 -5.43 -10.52 8.59
C ILE A 39 -5.41 -12.04 8.46
N LYS A 40 -5.82 -12.54 7.29
CA LYS A 40 -5.69 -13.95 6.96
C LYS A 40 -4.21 -14.25 6.73
N ARG A 41 -3.65 -15.29 7.33
CA ARG A 41 -2.31 -15.81 7.02
C ARG A 41 -2.31 -17.31 7.24
N ARG A 42 -2.04 -18.08 6.17
CA ARG A 42 -1.97 -19.53 6.23
C ARG A 42 -0.66 -19.97 6.89
N LYS A 43 -0.57 -21.23 7.33
CA LYS A 43 0.62 -21.74 8.05
C LYS A 43 1.84 -21.73 7.14
N GLU A 44 1.67 -22.07 5.87
CA GLU A 44 2.70 -22.11 4.84
C GLU A 44 3.30 -20.71 4.63
N GLU A 45 2.45 -19.67 4.64
CA GLU A 45 2.83 -18.26 4.45
C GLU A 45 3.59 -17.65 5.64
N LYS A 46 3.80 -18.41 6.72
CA LYS A 46 4.65 -18.00 7.85
C LYS A 46 6.13 -18.31 7.62
N HIS A 47 6.45 -19.08 6.58
CA HIS A 47 7.80 -19.54 6.31
C HIS A 47 8.24 -19.13 4.90
N PHE A 48 9.54 -19.06 4.68
CA PHE A 48 10.15 -19.02 3.34
C PHE A 48 11.08 -20.22 3.15
N LEU A 49 11.25 -20.63 1.90
CA LEU A 49 12.20 -21.67 1.53
C LEU A 49 13.62 -21.07 1.47
N ASP A 50 14.56 -21.67 2.18
CA ASP A 50 15.99 -21.52 1.93
C ASP A 50 16.40 -22.49 0.80
N PRO A 51 16.69 -21.99 -0.43
CA PRO A 51 16.99 -22.86 -1.57
C PRO A 51 18.40 -23.48 -1.50
N ILE A 52 19.25 -23.04 -0.57
CA ILE A 52 20.60 -23.58 -0.36
C ILE A 52 20.54 -24.74 0.64
N ARG A 53 19.84 -24.55 1.75
CA ARG A 53 19.67 -25.57 2.79
C ARG A 53 18.50 -26.52 2.56
N ILE A 54 17.59 -26.16 1.63
CA ILE A 54 16.38 -26.91 1.30
C ILE A 54 15.50 -27.12 2.55
N GLN A 55 15.27 -26.02 3.28
CA GLN A 55 14.45 -26.03 4.48
C GLN A 55 13.55 -24.80 4.53
N ASN A 56 12.41 -24.93 5.19
CA ASN A 56 11.55 -23.80 5.49
C ASN A 56 12.04 -23.10 6.77
N VAL A 57 12.11 -21.77 6.72
CA VAL A 57 12.53 -20.91 7.83
C VAL A 57 11.41 -19.92 8.12
N ASP A 58 11.14 -19.65 9.39
CA ASP A 58 10.13 -18.68 9.79
C ASP A 58 10.48 -17.27 9.29
N PHE A 59 9.48 -16.56 8.79
CA PHE A 59 9.58 -15.12 8.62
C PHE A 59 9.63 -14.44 10.00
N PRO A 60 10.57 -13.52 10.22
CA PRO A 60 10.53 -12.59 11.34
C PRO A 60 9.31 -11.68 11.27
N SER A 61 8.96 -11.09 12.39
CA SER A 61 7.87 -10.12 12.51
C SER A 61 8.38 -8.69 12.41
N VAL A 62 7.53 -7.79 11.93
CA VAL A 62 7.76 -6.34 12.06
C VAL A 62 7.83 -5.89 13.53
N GLU A 63 7.26 -6.69 14.44
CA GLU A 63 7.28 -6.49 15.89
C GLU A 63 8.66 -6.81 16.52
N ASP A 64 9.47 -7.62 15.84
CA ASP A 64 10.82 -7.92 16.28
C ASP A 64 11.75 -6.73 16.06
N ALA A 65 12.79 -6.63 16.90
CA ALA A 65 13.84 -5.64 16.73
C ALA A 65 14.48 -5.76 15.32
N PRO A 66 14.72 -4.64 14.62
CA PRO A 66 15.22 -4.70 13.25
C PRO A 66 16.65 -5.23 13.22
N THR A 67 16.95 -6.08 12.23
CA THR A 67 18.28 -6.68 12.03
C THR A 67 18.98 -6.18 10.77
N VAL A 68 18.28 -5.42 9.92
CA VAL A 68 18.84 -4.75 8.73
C VAL A 68 18.36 -3.29 8.65
N ASP A 69 19.00 -2.45 7.85
CA ASP A 69 18.60 -1.05 7.70
C ASP A 69 17.36 -0.89 6.82
N LEU A 70 17.29 -1.62 5.71
CA LEU A 70 16.20 -1.53 4.74
C LEU A 70 15.61 -2.90 4.38
N SER A 71 14.29 -3.02 4.41
CA SER A 71 13.58 -4.09 3.71
C SER A 71 12.86 -3.51 2.51
N VAL A 72 13.09 -4.08 1.32
CA VAL A 72 12.35 -3.77 0.10
C VAL A 72 11.30 -4.84 -0.14
N ILE A 73 10.03 -4.45 -0.13
CA ILE A 73 8.87 -5.31 -0.35
C ILE A 73 8.41 -5.14 -1.79
N VAL A 74 8.40 -6.22 -2.56
CA VAL A 74 7.99 -6.23 -3.96
C VAL A 74 6.75 -7.12 -4.12
N PRO A 75 5.54 -6.56 -4.20
CA PRO A 75 4.35 -7.36 -4.52
C PRO A 75 4.39 -7.78 -6.00
N ALA A 76 4.22 -9.07 -6.26
CA ALA A 76 4.24 -9.64 -7.60
C ALA A 76 3.06 -10.59 -7.79
N TYR A 77 2.30 -10.43 -8.87
CA TYR A 77 1.26 -11.38 -9.27
C TYR A 77 1.37 -11.63 -10.76
N ASN A 78 1.85 -12.79 -11.18
CA ASN A 78 2.15 -13.08 -12.58
C ASN A 78 3.04 -11.99 -13.22
N GLU A 79 4.28 -11.89 -12.74
CA GLU A 79 5.26 -10.87 -13.12
C GLU A 79 6.57 -11.47 -13.68
N GLU A 80 6.59 -12.75 -14.07
CA GLU A 80 7.83 -13.44 -14.49
C GLU A 80 8.62 -12.69 -15.58
N GLN A 81 7.93 -11.90 -16.42
CA GLN A 81 8.51 -11.16 -17.53
C GLN A 81 9.03 -9.77 -17.13
N ARG A 82 8.37 -9.09 -16.20
CA ARG A 82 8.72 -7.70 -15.81
C ARG A 82 9.65 -7.65 -14.60
N LEU A 83 9.47 -8.60 -13.68
CA LEU A 83 10.22 -8.69 -12.43
C LEU A 83 11.75 -8.73 -12.62
N PRO A 84 12.34 -9.45 -13.60
CA PRO A 84 13.80 -9.50 -13.74
C PRO A 84 14.45 -8.13 -13.93
N LYS A 85 13.88 -7.28 -14.81
CA LYS A 85 14.45 -5.96 -15.10
C LYS A 85 14.46 -5.06 -13.87
N MET A 86 13.36 -5.08 -13.11
CA MET A 86 13.25 -4.33 -11.86
C MET A 86 14.24 -4.88 -10.82
N LEU A 87 14.30 -6.21 -10.64
CA LEU A 87 15.19 -6.82 -9.66
C LEU A 87 16.67 -6.59 -9.95
N GLU A 88 17.11 -6.63 -11.22
CA GLU A 88 18.51 -6.32 -11.54
C GLU A 88 18.86 -4.87 -11.18
N GLU A 89 17.98 -3.90 -11.44
CA GLU A 89 18.22 -2.50 -11.07
C GLU A 89 18.18 -2.29 -9.55
N CYS A 90 17.21 -2.89 -8.86
CA CYS A 90 17.08 -2.90 -7.42
C CYS A 90 18.33 -3.49 -6.74
N MET A 91 18.73 -4.70 -7.13
CA MET A 91 19.88 -5.39 -6.54
C MET A 91 21.18 -4.66 -6.84
N SER A 92 21.36 -4.12 -8.05
CA SER A 92 22.54 -3.31 -8.39
C SER A 92 22.65 -2.08 -7.49
N PHE A 93 21.55 -1.34 -7.31
CA PHE A 93 21.52 -0.18 -6.41
C PHE A 93 21.84 -0.56 -4.96
N LEU A 94 21.20 -1.60 -4.43
CA LEU A 94 21.36 -2.02 -3.04
C LEU A 94 22.76 -2.58 -2.74
N GLU A 95 23.34 -3.36 -3.66
CA GLU A 95 24.70 -3.88 -3.52
C GLU A 95 25.74 -2.75 -3.56
N GLU A 96 25.59 -1.74 -4.44
CA GLU A 96 26.49 -0.59 -4.45
C GLU A 96 26.35 0.23 -3.15
N LYS A 97 25.12 0.43 -2.65
CA LYS A 97 24.89 1.14 -1.37
C LYS A 97 25.45 0.38 -0.16
N ALA A 98 25.47 -0.96 -0.21
CA ALA A 98 25.96 -1.83 0.86
C ALA A 98 27.47 -2.13 0.78
N LYS A 99 28.17 -1.63 -0.24
CA LYS A 99 29.56 -1.96 -0.57
C LYS A 99 30.56 -1.69 0.56
N ASP A 100 30.35 -0.63 1.33
CA ASP A 100 31.20 -0.24 2.45
C ASP A 100 30.86 -0.99 3.75
N GLY A 101 29.87 -1.89 3.74
CA GLY A 101 29.46 -2.72 4.88
C GLY A 101 28.67 -1.99 5.97
N VAL A 102 28.45 -0.68 5.84
CA VAL A 102 27.70 0.14 6.82
C VAL A 102 26.19 -0.04 6.65
N PHE A 103 25.73 -0.23 5.41
CA PHE A 103 24.32 -0.36 5.08
C PHE A 103 23.96 -1.82 4.81
N THR A 104 22.89 -2.28 5.44
CA THR A 104 22.37 -3.64 5.29
C THR A 104 20.95 -3.62 4.75
N TYR A 105 20.60 -4.63 3.96
CA TYR A 105 19.27 -4.69 3.36
C TYR A 105 18.78 -6.10 3.17
N GLU A 106 17.48 -6.20 2.87
CA GLU A 106 16.88 -7.37 2.27
C GLU A 106 15.84 -6.99 1.22
N VAL A 107 15.56 -7.91 0.31
CA VAL A 107 14.46 -7.84 -0.64
C VAL A 107 13.51 -9.01 -0.38
N ILE A 108 12.22 -8.72 -0.27
CA ILE A 108 11.16 -9.71 -0.12
C ILE A 108 10.25 -9.58 -1.33
N VAL A 109 10.33 -10.55 -2.25
CA VAL A 109 9.33 -10.69 -3.31
C VAL A 109 8.13 -11.42 -2.74
N VAL A 110 6.96 -10.78 -2.76
CA VAL A 110 5.70 -11.37 -2.31
C VAL A 110 4.90 -11.80 -3.53
N SER A 111 4.91 -13.10 -3.83
CA SER A 111 4.11 -13.68 -4.91
C SER A 111 2.66 -13.88 -4.45
N ASP A 112 1.74 -13.09 -4.99
CA ASP A 112 0.33 -13.02 -4.59
C ASP A 112 -0.54 -14.08 -5.30
N GLY A 113 -0.25 -15.36 -5.04
CA GLY A 113 -0.96 -16.47 -5.67
C GLY A 113 -0.69 -16.59 -7.17
N SER A 114 0.54 -16.29 -7.61
CA SER A 114 0.93 -16.36 -9.02
C SER A 114 0.83 -17.79 -9.57
N SER A 115 0.41 -17.92 -10.82
CA SER A 115 0.31 -19.19 -11.56
C SER A 115 1.40 -19.37 -12.62
N ASP A 116 2.25 -18.36 -12.82
CA ASP A 116 3.38 -18.36 -13.76
C ASP A 116 4.72 -18.68 -13.06
N GLY A 117 5.85 -18.46 -13.74
CA GLY A 117 7.19 -18.67 -13.21
C GLY A 117 7.67 -17.68 -12.13
N THR A 118 6.83 -16.76 -11.64
CA THR A 118 7.22 -15.69 -10.70
C THR A 118 7.93 -16.23 -9.45
N VAL A 119 7.38 -17.27 -8.80
CA VAL A 119 7.98 -17.87 -7.59
C VAL A 119 9.33 -18.51 -7.92
N SER A 120 9.38 -19.30 -8.99
CA SER A 120 10.60 -19.98 -9.43
C SER A 120 11.70 -18.98 -9.79
N LEU A 121 11.35 -17.86 -10.39
CA LEU A 121 12.25 -16.74 -10.66
C LEU A 121 12.79 -16.15 -9.35
N GLY A 122 11.93 -15.81 -8.40
CA GLY A 122 12.34 -15.28 -7.09
C GLY A 122 13.29 -16.22 -6.34
N LEU A 123 13.04 -17.53 -6.38
CA LEU A 123 13.92 -18.52 -5.74
C LEU A 123 15.32 -18.59 -6.38
N LYS A 124 15.43 -18.32 -7.69
CA LYS A 124 16.75 -18.19 -8.36
C LYS A 124 17.53 -16.99 -7.81
N TYR A 125 16.86 -15.85 -7.59
CA TYR A 125 17.49 -14.68 -6.95
C TYR A 125 17.87 -14.96 -5.50
N SER A 126 16.99 -15.63 -4.73
CA SER A 126 17.30 -16.04 -3.35
C SER A 126 18.53 -16.95 -3.29
N LYS A 127 18.67 -17.90 -4.22
CA LYS A 127 19.87 -18.74 -4.33
C LYS A 127 21.12 -17.94 -4.72
N ARG A 128 20.99 -16.94 -5.61
CA ARG A 128 22.10 -16.10 -6.08
C ARG A 128 22.62 -15.13 -5.00
N HIS A 129 21.72 -14.54 -4.21
CA HIS A 129 22.05 -13.48 -3.24
C HIS A 129 21.98 -13.92 -1.77
N THR A 130 21.63 -15.18 -1.51
CA THR A 130 21.35 -15.78 -0.19
C THR A 130 20.06 -15.28 0.46
N VAL A 131 19.52 -16.10 1.36
CA VAL A 131 18.31 -15.77 2.14
C VAL A 131 18.48 -14.58 3.07
N GLU A 132 19.72 -14.18 3.38
CA GLU A 132 19.95 -12.98 4.19
C GLU A 132 19.61 -11.69 3.44
N LYS A 133 19.85 -11.65 2.12
CA LYS A 133 19.57 -10.48 1.28
C LYS A 133 18.30 -10.61 0.44
N PHE A 134 17.83 -11.84 0.15
CA PHE A 134 16.72 -12.03 -0.78
C PHE A 134 15.83 -13.22 -0.39
N ARG A 135 14.55 -12.95 -0.17
CA ARG A 135 13.54 -13.93 0.27
C ARG A 135 12.30 -13.87 -0.61
N VAL A 136 11.58 -14.98 -0.68
CA VAL A 136 10.30 -15.09 -1.38
C VAL A 136 9.22 -15.45 -0.38
N LEU A 137 8.17 -14.63 -0.32
CA LEU A 137 6.93 -14.94 0.37
C LEU A 137 5.91 -15.38 -0.67
N GLU A 138 5.56 -16.66 -0.68
CA GLU A 138 4.53 -17.21 -1.57
C GLU A 138 3.18 -17.22 -0.84
N LEU A 139 2.22 -16.47 -1.37
CA LEU A 139 0.84 -16.48 -0.89
C LEU A 139 0.06 -17.54 -1.66
N LEU A 140 -0.75 -18.33 -0.94
CA LEU A 140 -1.48 -19.45 -1.55
C LEU A 140 -2.73 -19.01 -2.31
N ASP A 141 -3.26 -17.83 -2.00
CA ASP A 141 -4.40 -17.23 -2.68
C ASP A 141 -4.03 -15.82 -3.15
N ASN A 142 -4.58 -15.39 -4.28
CA ASN A 142 -4.51 -13.99 -4.69
C ASN A 142 -5.41 -13.12 -3.78
N ARG A 143 -4.79 -12.17 -3.08
CA ARG A 143 -5.45 -11.23 -2.15
C ARG A 143 -5.49 -9.81 -2.71
N GLY A 144 -4.67 -9.54 -3.71
CA GLY A 144 -4.46 -8.21 -4.28
C GLY A 144 -3.21 -7.55 -3.72
N LYS A 145 -2.80 -6.47 -4.38
CA LYS A 145 -1.57 -5.72 -4.09
C LYS A 145 -1.45 -5.32 -2.62
N GLY A 146 -2.50 -4.76 -2.02
CA GLY A 146 -2.49 -4.36 -0.61
C GLY A 146 -2.31 -5.54 0.35
N GLY A 147 -2.94 -6.68 0.05
CA GLY A 147 -2.76 -7.92 0.81
C GLY A 147 -1.32 -8.44 0.75
N ALA A 148 -0.71 -8.42 -0.44
CA ALA A 148 0.67 -8.80 -0.66
C ALA A 148 1.67 -7.86 0.02
N VAL A 149 1.50 -6.54 -0.16
CA VAL A 149 2.34 -5.53 0.51
C VAL A 149 2.23 -5.66 2.02
N ARG A 150 1.02 -5.79 2.57
CA ARG A 150 0.79 -5.97 4.01
C ARG A 150 1.56 -7.16 4.56
N LEU A 151 1.47 -8.33 3.94
CA LEU A 151 2.14 -9.52 4.45
C LEU A 151 3.66 -9.46 4.29
N GLY A 152 4.16 -8.82 3.23
CA GLY A 152 5.59 -8.53 3.08
C GLY A 152 6.09 -7.59 4.17
N MET A 153 5.34 -6.51 4.45
CA MET A 153 5.67 -5.52 5.47
C MET A 153 5.69 -6.12 6.87
N LEU A 154 4.68 -6.94 7.21
CA LEU A 154 4.61 -7.64 8.51
C LEU A 154 5.65 -8.76 8.66
N SER A 155 6.34 -9.15 7.58
CA SER A 155 7.37 -10.22 7.56
C SER A 155 8.82 -9.71 7.44
N ALA A 156 8.98 -8.38 7.44
CA ALA A 156 10.23 -7.68 7.13
C ALA A 156 11.07 -7.39 8.38
N ARG A 157 12.39 -7.34 8.24
CA ARG A 157 13.40 -7.13 9.31
C ARG A 157 13.99 -5.71 9.38
N GLY A 158 13.65 -4.81 8.46
CA GLY A 158 14.32 -3.53 8.26
C GLY A 158 13.92 -2.43 9.25
N ARG A 159 14.86 -1.54 9.60
CA ARG A 159 14.54 -0.27 10.28
C ARG A 159 13.59 0.59 9.47
N TYR A 160 13.80 0.62 8.16
CA TYR A 160 12.91 1.23 7.19
C TYR A 160 12.39 0.17 6.22
N LEU A 161 11.15 0.34 5.78
CA LEU A 161 10.48 -0.57 4.86
C LEU A 161 10.02 0.20 3.64
N LEU A 162 10.58 -0.14 2.49
CA LEU A 162 10.19 0.39 1.19
C LEU A 162 9.27 -0.63 0.52
N PHE A 163 8.11 -0.24 0.02
CA PHE A 163 7.48 -1.04 -1.03
C PHE A 163 7.74 -0.42 -2.40
N ALA A 164 7.98 -1.28 -3.39
CA ALA A 164 8.25 -0.91 -4.77
C ALA A 164 7.45 -1.80 -5.74
N ASP A 165 6.80 -1.21 -6.73
CA ASP A 165 6.08 -1.98 -7.77
C ASP A 165 7.02 -2.87 -8.59
N ALA A 166 6.53 -4.06 -8.96
CA ALA A 166 7.31 -5.08 -9.68
C ALA A 166 7.62 -4.74 -11.15
N ASP A 167 7.03 -3.69 -11.70
CA ASP A 167 7.18 -3.31 -13.11
C ASP A 167 8.47 -2.50 -13.40
N GLY A 168 9.17 -2.02 -12.36
CA GLY A 168 10.37 -1.20 -12.50
C GLY A 168 10.10 0.18 -13.07
N ALA A 169 8.88 0.69 -12.91
CA ALA A 169 8.51 2.02 -13.40
C ALA A 169 9.23 3.14 -12.64
N THR A 170 9.47 2.97 -11.33
CA THR A 170 10.25 3.90 -10.50
C THR A 170 11.71 3.47 -10.41
N LYS A 171 12.65 4.44 -10.39
CA LYS A 171 14.09 4.17 -10.22
C LYS A 171 14.47 4.02 -8.75
N PHE A 172 15.26 2.99 -8.41
CA PHE A 172 15.72 2.79 -7.03
C PHE A 172 16.73 3.85 -6.58
N SER A 173 17.41 4.54 -7.50
CA SER A 173 18.23 5.71 -7.17
C SER A 173 17.45 6.84 -6.48
N ASP A 174 16.11 6.89 -6.63
CA ASP A 174 15.27 7.85 -5.89
C ASP A 174 15.07 7.48 -4.41
N TYR A 175 15.45 6.27 -3.99
CA TYR A 175 15.44 5.87 -2.58
C TYR A 175 16.21 6.89 -1.71
N ASP A 176 17.34 7.41 -2.18
CA ASP A 176 18.15 8.36 -1.39
C ASP A 176 17.40 9.67 -1.12
N LYS A 177 16.50 10.09 -2.02
CA LYS A 177 15.62 11.24 -1.80
C LYS A 177 14.59 10.92 -0.72
N LEU A 178 13.99 9.73 -0.76
CA LEU A 178 13.03 9.28 0.23
C LEU A 178 13.68 9.15 1.62
N GLU A 179 14.86 8.53 1.69
CA GLU A 179 15.65 8.38 2.92
C GLU A 179 16.02 9.74 3.52
N LYS A 180 16.47 10.69 2.70
CA LYS A 180 16.76 12.07 3.15
C LYS A 180 15.52 12.75 3.70
N SER A 181 14.38 12.63 3.02
CA SER A 181 13.11 13.18 3.49
C SER A 181 12.66 12.52 4.79
N MET A 182 12.82 11.19 4.93
CA MET A 182 12.46 10.45 6.13
C MET A 182 13.22 10.96 7.36
N LYS A 183 14.53 11.18 7.22
CA LYS A 183 15.39 11.76 8.26
C LYS A 183 14.99 13.19 8.67
N SER A 184 14.29 13.93 7.81
CA SER A 184 13.80 15.28 8.12
C SER A 184 12.49 15.30 8.91
N ILE A 185 11.69 14.22 8.84
CA ILE A 185 10.37 14.15 9.48
C ILE A 185 10.31 13.17 10.67
N THR A 186 11.35 12.35 10.85
CA THR A 186 11.46 11.37 11.94
C THR A 186 12.82 11.42 12.61
N LYS A 187 12.88 11.06 13.89
CA LYS A 187 14.14 10.92 14.64
C LYS A 187 14.86 9.61 14.29
N ASP A 188 14.11 8.53 14.23
CA ASP A 188 14.57 7.16 14.02
C ASP A 188 13.41 6.26 13.56
N TRP A 189 13.68 4.96 13.42
CA TRP A 189 12.72 3.95 12.98
C TRP A 189 11.60 3.65 13.98
N GLN A 190 11.74 4.09 15.24
CA GLN A 190 10.71 3.97 16.29
C GLN A 190 9.69 5.11 16.20
N SER A 191 10.03 6.19 15.51
CA SER A 191 9.12 7.31 15.26
C SER A 191 8.26 7.02 14.04
N ASP A 192 6.95 7.27 14.12
CA ASP A 192 6.05 7.12 12.96
C ASP A 192 6.44 8.11 11.85
N GLY A 193 6.51 7.64 10.61
CA GLY A 193 6.78 8.48 9.44
C GLY A 193 6.63 7.73 8.12
N ILE A 194 6.16 8.46 7.12
CA ILE A 194 5.90 7.94 5.76
C ILE A 194 6.46 8.93 4.75
N VAL A 195 7.19 8.44 3.76
CA VAL A 195 7.59 9.22 2.59
C VAL A 195 7.05 8.56 1.34
N VAL A 196 6.27 9.32 0.58
CA VAL A 196 5.58 8.89 -0.63
C VAL A 196 6.35 9.41 -1.84
N GLY A 197 6.78 8.52 -2.72
CA GLY A 197 7.21 8.92 -4.06
C GLY A 197 6.05 9.54 -4.84
N SER A 198 6.32 10.49 -5.72
CA SER A 198 5.28 11.22 -6.43
C SER A 198 5.61 11.44 -7.89
N ARG A 199 4.61 11.16 -8.72
CA ARG A 199 4.60 11.40 -10.16
C ARG A 199 3.84 12.69 -10.51
N SER A 200 3.36 13.45 -9.52
CA SER A 200 2.51 14.62 -9.78
C SER A 200 3.19 15.68 -10.66
N HIS A 201 4.52 15.73 -10.63
CA HIS A 201 5.33 16.63 -11.47
C HIS A 201 5.35 16.22 -12.96
N LEU A 202 4.98 14.97 -13.29
CA LEU A 202 4.88 14.43 -14.65
C LEU A 202 3.46 14.53 -15.22
N GLU A 203 2.49 14.98 -14.44
CA GLU A 203 1.08 15.01 -14.86
C GLU A 203 0.87 15.87 -16.11
N GLN A 204 1.57 17.00 -16.22
CA GLN A 204 1.39 17.90 -17.37
C GLN A 204 1.82 17.25 -18.69
N ASP A 205 2.97 16.56 -18.69
CA ASP A 205 3.47 15.83 -19.87
C ASP A 205 2.58 14.62 -20.20
N ALA A 206 2.02 13.96 -19.18
CA ALA A 206 1.09 12.85 -19.37
C ALA A 206 -0.27 13.31 -19.92
N ILE A 207 -0.78 14.48 -19.51
CA ILE A 207 -2.04 15.05 -20.03
C ILE A 207 -1.89 15.40 -21.52
N ALA A 208 -0.73 15.93 -21.93
CA ALA A 208 -0.47 16.32 -23.31
C ALA A 208 -0.49 15.14 -24.31
N SER A 209 -0.28 13.91 -23.83
CA SER A 209 -0.16 12.70 -24.66
C SER A 209 -1.37 11.76 -24.60
N ARG A 210 -2.39 12.04 -23.77
CA ARG A 210 -3.51 11.12 -23.46
C ARG A 210 -4.86 11.60 -23.99
N SER A 211 -5.79 10.66 -24.15
CA SER A 211 -7.16 10.98 -24.58
C SER A 211 -7.92 11.80 -23.52
N LEU A 212 -8.78 12.71 -23.98
CA LEU A 212 -9.58 13.58 -23.10
C LEU A 212 -10.40 12.81 -22.05
N PHE A 213 -10.91 11.63 -22.42
CA PHE A 213 -11.65 10.76 -21.50
C PHE A 213 -10.79 10.24 -20.34
N ARG A 214 -9.54 9.81 -20.62
CA ARG A 214 -8.61 9.35 -19.57
C ARG A 214 -8.23 10.50 -18.64
N THR A 215 -8.08 11.71 -19.18
CA THR A 215 -7.83 12.93 -18.39
C THR A 215 -9.00 13.27 -17.48
N LEU A 216 -10.24 13.18 -17.98
CA LEU A 216 -11.44 13.41 -17.16
C LEU A 216 -11.56 12.39 -16.02
N LEU A 217 -11.33 11.11 -16.30
CA LEU A 217 -11.36 10.05 -15.28
C LEU A 217 -10.29 10.26 -14.21
N MET A 218 -9.08 10.65 -14.59
CA MET A 218 -8.01 10.97 -13.66
C MET A 218 -8.37 12.14 -12.75
N HIS A 219 -8.82 13.28 -13.29
CA HIS A 219 -9.25 14.42 -12.47
C HIS A 219 -10.43 14.08 -11.56
N GLY A 220 -11.41 13.31 -12.06
CA GLY A 220 -12.52 12.82 -11.25
C GLY A 220 -12.05 11.95 -10.09
N PHE A 221 -11.09 11.05 -10.34
CA PHE A 221 -10.51 10.22 -9.29
C PHE A 221 -9.73 11.04 -8.25
N HIS A 222 -8.88 11.99 -8.68
CA HIS A 222 -8.18 12.90 -7.76
C HIS A 222 -9.16 13.71 -6.90
N PHE A 223 -10.27 14.16 -7.49
CA PHE A 223 -11.34 14.83 -6.75
C PHE A 223 -11.97 13.91 -5.70
N LEU A 224 -12.26 12.65 -6.03
CA LEU A 224 -12.82 11.69 -5.08
C LEU A 224 -11.86 11.37 -3.93
N VAL A 225 -10.55 11.19 -4.24
CA VAL A 225 -9.52 10.97 -3.21
C VAL A 225 -9.46 12.17 -2.27
N TRP A 226 -9.41 13.40 -2.81
CA TRP A 226 -9.38 14.62 -2.02
C TRP A 226 -10.65 14.82 -1.17
N LEU A 227 -11.81 14.48 -1.73
CA LEU A 227 -13.10 14.65 -1.08
C LEU A 227 -13.28 13.68 0.09
N PHE A 228 -12.93 12.40 -0.12
CA PHE A 228 -13.27 11.31 0.79
C PHE A 228 -12.10 10.80 1.62
N ALA A 229 -10.86 10.87 1.14
CA ALA A 229 -9.74 10.19 1.76
C ALA A 229 -8.63 11.15 2.22
N VAL A 230 -7.70 11.50 1.33
CA VAL A 230 -6.41 12.11 1.69
C VAL A 230 -6.32 13.49 1.06
N ARG A 231 -5.94 14.50 1.85
CA ARG A 231 -5.88 15.89 1.39
C ARG A 231 -4.47 16.45 1.28
N SER A 232 -3.52 15.89 2.03
CA SER A 232 -2.16 16.44 2.11
C SER A 232 -1.23 15.96 0.99
N ILE A 233 -1.54 14.84 0.33
CA ILE A 233 -0.69 14.17 -0.66
C ILE A 233 -1.34 14.22 -2.04
N ARG A 234 -0.58 14.60 -3.06
CA ARG A 234 -1.07 14.66 -4.45
C ARG A 234 -1.09 13.28 -5.10
N ASP A 235 0.02 12.55 -5.05
CA ASP A 235 0.10 11.20 -5.64
C ASP A 235 -0.02 10.10 -4.57
N THR A 236 -1.26 9.79 -4.20
CA THR A 236 -1.53 8.75 -3.20
C THR A 236 -1.19 7.34 -3.65
N GLN A 237 -1.10 7.08 -4.96
CA GLN A 237 -1.01 5.72 -5.53
C GLN A 237 0.34 5.41 -6.17
N CYS A 238 1.36 6.23 -5.95
CA CYS A 238 2.70 5.90 -6.39
C CYS A 238 3.18 4.64 -5.66
N GLY A 239 3.60 3.64 -6.42
CA GLY A 239 4.06 2.37 -5.89
C GLY A 239 5.48 2.37 -5.35
N PHE A 240 5.91 3.47 -4.74
CA PHE A 240 7.25 3.64 -4.18
C PHE A 240 7.15 4.46 -2.90
N LYS A 241 6.97 3.79 -1.75
CA LYS A 241 6.78 4.47 -0.45
C LYS A 241 7.67 3.87 0.63
N LEU A 242 8.36 4.73 1.35
CA LEU A 242 9.24 4.40 2.46
C LEU A 242 8.52 4.67 3.77
N LEU A 243 8.52 3.68 4.67
CA LEU A 243 7.91 3.76 5.98
C LEU A 243 8.96 3.49 7.06
N THR A 244 8.81 4.13 8.21
CA THR A 244 9.48 3.65 9.42
C THR A 244 8.87 2.34 9.87
N ARG A 245 9.64 1.51 10.57
CA ARG A 245 9.15 0.25 11.16
C ARG A 245 7.93 0.45 12.05
N SER A 246 7.94 1.48 12.90
CA SER A 246 6.78 1.83 13.75
C SER A 246 5.52 2.14 12.93
N ALA A 247 5.65 2.98 11.89
CA ALA A 247 4.53 3.30 11.02
C ALA A 247 4.05 2.07 10.24
N ALA A 248 4.97 1.25 9.71
CA ALA A 248 4.61 0.04 9.00
C ALA A 248 3.81 -0.93 9.89
N HIS A 249 4.27 -1.20 11.12
CA HIS A 249 3.53 -2.04 12.07
C HIS A 249 2.12 -1.49 12.31
N THR A 250 2.01 -0.22 12.68
CA THR A 250 0.73 0.40 13.01
C THR A 250 -0.23 0.41 11.82
N LEU A 251 0.24 0.79 10.64
CA LEU A 251 -0.63 0.98 9.48
C LEU A 251 -1.08 -0.36 8.89
N PHE A 252 -0.17 -1.32 8.74
CA PHE A 252 -0.47 -2.60 8.11
C PHE A 252 -1.27 -3.55 9.02
N GLU A 253 -1.24 -3.35 10.35
CA GLU A 253 -2.17 -3.99 11.30
C GLU A 253 -3.59 -3.41 11.24
N ASN A 254 -3.75 -2.18 10.74
CA ASN A 254 -5.03 -1.48 10.70
C ASN A 254 -5.67 -1.39 9.29
N LEU A 255 -5.01 -1.95 8.28
CA LEU A 255 -5.44 -1.88 6.88
C LEU A 255 -6.57 -2.88 6.58
N HIS A 256 -7.74 -2.41 6.16
CA HIS A 256 -8.88 -3.27 5.77
C HIS A 256 -8.89 -3.63 4.29
N VAL A 257 -8.39 -2.75 3.42
CA VAL A 257 -8.43 -2.91 1.96
C VAL A 257 -7.19 -3.65 1.48
N GLU A 258 -7.40 -4.80 0.82
CA GLU A 258 -6.31 -5.64 0.28
C GLU A 258 -6.02 -5.41 -1.20
N ARG A 259 -6.86 -4.64 -1.92
CA ARG A 259 -6.75 -4.43 -3.38
C ARG A 259 -6.21 -3.04 -3.71
N TRP A 260 -6.53 -2.50 -4.88
CA TRP A 260 -5.92 -1.29 -5.45
C TRP A 260 -6.07 -0.01 -4.60
N ALA A 261 -7.14 0.11 -3.82
CA ALA A 261 -7.38 1.29 -2.98
C ALA A 261 -6.63 1.26 -1.63
N PHE A 262 -5.84 0.22 -1.34
CA PHE A 262 -5.11 0.09 -0.08
C PHE A 262 -4.18 1.26 0.20
N ASP A 263 -3.52 1.78 -0.84
CA ASP A 263 -2.60 2.92 -0.75
C ASP A 263 -3.29 4.18 -0.22
N VAL A 264 -4.56 4.35 -0.59
CA VAL A 264 -5.38 5.48 -0.16
C VAL A 264 -5.84 5.29 1.27
N GLU A 265 -6.27 4.08 1.64
CA GLU A 265 -6.59 3.78 3.03
C GLU A 265 -5.37 3.93 3.94
N LEU A 266 -4.21 3.44 3.53
CA LEU A 266 -2.96 3.54 4.28
C LEU A 266 -2.66 5.00 4.65
N LEU A 267 -2.74 5.90 3.68
CA LEU A 267 -2.53 7.34 3.90
C LEU A 267 -3.69 8.00 4.67
N TYR A 268 -4.92 7.53 4.49
CA TYR A 268 -6.06 7.98 5.29
C TYR A 268 -5.85 7.67 6.78
N ILE A 269 -5.44 6.44 7.11
CA ILE A 269 -5.14 6.03 8.48
C ILE A 269 -3.98 6.87 9.03
N ALA A 270 -2.93 7.08 8.24
CA ALA A 270 -1.79 7.90 8.64
C ALA A 270 -2.18 9.35 8.99
N GLU A 271 -3.00 10.00 8.16
CA GLU A 271 -3.53 11.35 8.44
C GLU A 271 -4.40 11.35 9.71
N ARG A 272 -5.26 10.34 9.88
CA ARG A 272 -6.12 10.19 11.08
C ARG A 272 -5.31 10.00 12.36
N LEU A 273 -4.18 9.30 12.27
CA LEU A 273 -3.24 9.10 13.37
C LEU A 273 -2.23 10.24 13.54
N LYS A 274 -2.30 11.26 12.67
CA LYS A 274 -1.40 12.43 12.64
C LYS A 274 0.08 12.05 12.49
N MET A 275 0.35 10.99 11.72
CA MET A 275 1.71 10.60 11.38
C MET A 275 2.33 11.64 10.44
N PRO A 276 3.62 11.99 10.59
CA PRO A 276 4.34 12.79 9.60
C PRO A 276 4.35 12.09 8.23
N ILE A 277 3.92 12.81 7.19
CA ILE A 277 3.95 12.34 5.80
C ILE A 277 4.68 13.37 4.94
N ALA A 278 5.62 12.92 4.12
CA ALA A 278 6.27 13.75 3.11
C ALA A 278 6.05 13.18 1.71
N GLU A 279 6.04 14.06 0.70
CA GLU A 279 5.90 13.71 -0.70
C GLU A 279 7.18 14.12 -1.47
N VAL A 280 7.76 13.19 -2.24
CA VAL A 280 9.04 13.39 -2.93
C VAL A 280 8.90 13.05 -4.40
N ALA A 281 9.36 13.92 -5.29
CA ALA A 281 9.35 13.68 -6.73
C ALA A 281 10.31 12.53 -7.11
N VAL A 282 9.78 11.53 -7.83
CA VAL A 282 10.52 10.35 -8.30
C VAL A 282 10.51 10.23 -9.82
N ASN A 283 11.59 9.70 -10.38
CA ASN A 283 11.67 9.36 -11.79
C ASN A 283 10.77 8.16 -12.05
N TRP A 284 9.76 8.36 -12.90
CA TRP A 284 8.79 7.34 -13.25
C TRP A 284 8.61 7.25 -14.76
N THR A 285 8.57 6.03 -15.29
CA THR A 285 8.33 5.77 -16.71
C THR A 285 7.14 4.85 -16.90
N GLU A 286 6.28 5.12 -17.89
CA GLU A 286 5.14 4.25 -18.21
C GLU A 286 5.66 2.92 -18.78
N ILE A 287 5.29 1.82 -18.12
CA ILE A 287 5.59 0.45 -18.54
C ILE A 287 4.32 -0.15 -19.15
N GLU A 288 4.44 -0.78 -20.31
CA GLU A 288 3.32 -1.45 -20.96
C GLU A 288 2.80 -2.65 -20.13
N GLY A 289 1.53 -3.04 -20.37
CA GLY A 289 0.89 -4.13 -19.62
C GLY A 289 0.29 -3.69 -18.28
N SER A 290 -0.25 -2.47 -18.21
CA SER A 290 -1.01 -2.03 -17.03
C SER A 290 -2.22 -2.93 -16.78
N LYS A 291 -2.30 -3.48 -15.57
CA LYS A 291 -3.41 -4.33 -15.10
C LYS A 291 -4.66 -3.52 -14.74
N LEU A 292 -4.55 -2.20 -14.69
CA LEU A 292 -5.64 -1.25 -14.41
C LEU A 292 -6.22 -0.70 -15.72
N THR A 293 -6.95 -1.52 -16.47
CA THR A 293 -7.47 -1.12 -17.79
C THR A 293 -8.91 -1.55 -18.15
N PRO A 294 -9.69 -2.22 -17.28
CA PRO A 294 -11.16 -2.24 -17.43
C PRO A 294 -11.85 -1.06 -16.75
N VAL A 295 -12.88 -0.46 -17.38
CA VAL A 295 -13.75 0.60 -16.78
C VAL A 295 -14.32 0.18 -15.42
N TRP A 296 -14.61 -1.11 -15.25
CA TRP A 296 -15.07 -1.69 -13.99
C TRP A 296 -14.10 -1.49 -12.83
N SER A 297 -12.79 -1.49 -13.10
CA SER A 297 -11.77 -1.26 -12.07
C SER A 297 -11.83 0.17 -11.53
N TRP A 298 -12.14 1.14 -12.40
CA TRP A 298 -12.31 2.54 -12.00
C TRP A 298 -13.55 2.75 -11.13
N ILE A 299 -14.68 2.15 -11.53
CA ILE A 299 -15.92 2.20 -10.74
C ILE A 299 -15.69 1.56 -9.37
N GLN A 300 -15.06 0.38 -9.34
CA GLN A 300 -14.73 -0.31 -8.11
C GLN A 300 -13.84 0.54 -7.20
N MET A 301 -12.79 1.17 -7.75
CA MET A 301 -11.95 2.08 -6.97
C MET A 301 -12.72 3.28 -6.42
N GLY A 302 -13.63 3.88 -7.20
CA GLY A 302 -14.49 4.97 -6.71
C GLY A 302 -15.41 4.53 -5.57
N VAL A 303 -15.99 3.32 -5.66
CA VAL A 303 -16.79 2.72 -4.59
C VAL A 303 -15.93 2.45 -3.35
N ASP A 304 -14.72 1.91 -3.53
CA ASP A 304 -13.79 1.65 -2.43
C ASP A 304 -13.42 2.93 -1.68
N LEU A 305 -13.16 4.04 -2.39
CA LEU A 305 -12.89 5.36 -1.77
C LEU A 305 -14.05 5.83 -0.89
N PHE A 306 -15.29 5.75 -1.42
CA PHE A 306 -16.47 6.10 -0.65
C PHE A 306 -16.64 5.18 0.56
N LEU A 307 -16.44 3.87 0.42
CA LEU A 307 -16.59 2.91 1.51
C LEU A 307 -15.53 3.10 2.59
N ILE A 308 -14.28 3.40 2.23
CA ILE A 308 -13.22 3.75 3.18
C ILE A 308 -13.69 4.93 4.03
N TRP A 309 -14.05 6.05 3.39
CA TRP A 309 -14.53 7.24 4.08
C TRP A 309 -15.75 6.94 4.95
N PHE A 310 -16.77 6.31 4.37
CA PHE A 310 -18.04 6.07 5.01
C PHE A 310 -17.88 5.19 6.24
N ARG A 311 -17.15 4.07 6.13
CA ARG A 311 -16.97 3.12 7.25
C ARG A 311 -16.17 3.71 8.40
N TYR A 312 -15.13 4.50 8.13
CA TYR A 312 -14.42 5.24 9.17
C TYR A 312 -15.24 6.40 9.75
N ALA A 313 -16.03 7.11 8.94
CA ALA A 313 -16.86 8.23 9.39
C ALA A 313 -17.98 7.77 10.33
N ILE A 314 -18.59 6.62 10.04
CA ILE A 314 -19.63 6.05 10.91
C ILE A 314 -19.06 5.27 12.10
N GLY A 315 -17.75 5.00 12.13
CA GLY A 315 -17.09 4.19 13.15
C GLY A 315 -17.37 2.69 13.03
N ALA A 316 -17.75 2.23 11.83
CA ALA A 316 -17.85 0.81 11.49
C ALA A 316 -16.46 0.19 11.31
N TRP A 317 -15.47 0.97 10.86
CA TRP A 317 -14.05 0.64 10.95
C TRP A 317 -13.41 1.45 12.06
N GLN A 318 -12.56 0.79 12.84
CA GLN A 318 -11.89 1.35 14.01
C GLN A 318 -10.40 1.05 13.96
N LEU A 319 -9.62 1.97 14.51
CA LEU A 319 -8.18 1.81 14.62
C LEU A 319 -7.83 1.16 15.95
N ASN A 320 -7.04 0.09 15.91
CA ASN A 320 -6.49 -0.55 17.07
C ASN A 320 -5.36 0.31 17.66
N ASN A 321 -5.65 1.00 18.77
CA ASN A 321 -4.70 1.86 19.48
C ASN A 321 -3.83 1.11 20.51
N GLN A 322 -3.93 -0.21 20.64
CA GLN A 322 -3.22 -0.92 21.72
C GLN A 322 -1.69 -0.91 21.57
N ASN A 323 -1.15 -0.67 20.37
CA ASN A 323 0.28 -0.84 20.10
C ASN A 323 1.17 0.35 20.54
N LYS A 324 0.60 1.49 20.93
CA LYS A 324 1.39 2.63 21.46
C LYS A 324 1.95 2.41 22.87
N LYS A 325 1.57 1.32 23.56
CA LYS A 325 2.03 1.04 24.93
C LYS A 325 3.38 0.30 25.02
N HIS A 326 3.96 -0.15 23.90
CA HIS A 326 5.15 -1.01 23.92
C HIS A 326 6.47 -0.34 23.50
N VAL A 327 6.49 0.99 23.26
CA VAL A 327 7.70 1.70 22.79
C VAL A 327 8.00 2.96 23.63
N SER A 328 7.50 3.04 24.87
CA SER A 328 7.86 4.11 25.81
C SER A 328 9.08 3.77 26.65
#